data_AF-V2VSH6-F1
#
_entry.id   AF-V2VSH6-F1
#
_cell.length_a   1.000
_cell.length_b   1.000
_cell.length_c   1.000
_cell.angle_alpha   90.00
_cell.angle_beta   90.00
_cell.angle_gamma   90.00
#
_symmetry.space_group_name_H-M   'P 1'
#
loop_
_entity.id
_entity.type
_entity.pdbx_description
1 polymer ?
#
loop_
_entity_poly.entity_id
_entity_poly.type
_entity_poly.pdbx_seq_one_letter_code
_entity_poly.pdbx_strand_id
1 'polypeptide(L)'
;TTSAIVNGSLNGLITGDQVNLNAQGQFVDKNVGSNKNVNVSGNLSGTDAGNYDLAANTSAQASISKKQITGSITAQDKVYNGTTSAIVNGSLNGLITGDQVNLNAQGQFADKNAALNKTVNVSGNLTGTDAANYSLQANSQTQANISKKQVTGSITAQDKVYDGTTSAIVNGSLNGLITGDQVNLNAQGQFSDKNAGSNKNVNVSGNLSGTDAGNYDLAANTSAQASISKKQITGVLTAQDKVYDGTTNAIVNGSLNAGGVITGDQVSVGTTGQFVDKNAGQNKVVTASSSLVGLDAGNYELTTNGQVTANISKKQITGVLTAQDKVYDGTTSAIVNGSLNGLIIGDQVNLNAQGQFADKNAASNKTVNVSGNLSGTDAGNYDLAANTSAQANISKKQITGVLTAQDKVYDGTTSAIVNGSLNGLITGDQVNLNAQGQ
;
A
#
# COMPACT_ATOMS: atom_id res chain seq x y z
N THR A 1 3.30 -16.53 86.75
CA THR A 1 3.78 -16.84 88.11
C THR A 1 3.34 -18.25 88.46
N THR A 2 3.99 -18.93 89.40
CA THR A 2 3.56 -20.26 89.88
C THR A 2 2.68 -20.19 91.13
N SER A 3 2.43 -19.00 91.69
CA SER A 3 1.56 -18.83 92.84
C SER A 3 0.12 -19.29 92.54
N ALA A 4 -0.44 -20.09 93.44
CA ALA A 4 -1.84 -20.49 93.43
C ALA A 4 -2.59 -19.73 94.53
N ILE A 5 -3.85 -19.36 94.24
CA ILE A 5 -4.75 -18.84 95.27
C ILE A 5 -5.17 -20.02 96.13
N VAL A 6 -4.94 -19.92 97.43
CA VAL A 6 -5.33 -20.95 98.41
C VAL A 6 -6.29 -20.32 99.40
N ASN A 7 -7.49 -20.88 99.48
CA ASN A 7 -8.44 -20.61 100.54
C ASN A 7 -8.49 -21.84 101.45
N GLY A 8 -8.37 -21.62 102.75
CA GLY A 8 -8.46 -22.68 103.76
C GLY A 8 -9.37 -22.26 104.90
N SER A 9 -9.94 -23.24 105.58
CA SER A 9 -10.71 -23.06 106.81
C SER A 9 -10.07 -23.87 107.93
N LEU A 10 -10.07 -23.32 109.14
CA LEU A 10 -9.64 -24.04 110.34
C LEU A 10 -10.85 -24.78 110.93
N ASN A 11 -10.68 -26.08 111.19
CA ASN A 11 -11.67 -26.90 111.89
C ASN A 11 -11.10 -27.29 113.25
N GLY A 12 -11.94 -27.32 114.28
CA GLY A 12 -11.54 -27.67 115.65
C GLY A 12 -11.12 -26.50 116.54
N LEU A 13 -11.44 -25.26 116.15
CA LEU A 13 -11.25 -24.09 117.02
C LEU A 13 -12.26 -24.08 118.16
N ILE A 14 -11.80 -23.76 119.37
CA ILE A 14 -12.66 -23.54 120.54
C ILE A 14 -13.28 -22.14 120.43
N THR A 15 -14.57 -22.03 120.77
CA THR A 15 -15.32 -20.76 120.71
C THR A 15 -14.68 -19.69 121.60
N GLY A 16 -14.19 -18.61 120.98
CA GLY A 16 -13.53 -17.47 121.66
C GLY A 16 -12.08 -17.26 121.21
N ASP A 17 -11.42 -18.32 120.75
CA ASP A 17 -10.00 -18.27 120.36
C ASP A 17 -9.80 -17.49 119.06
N GLN A 18 -8.76 -16.65 119.04
CA GLN A 18 -8.36 -15.84 117.90
C GLN A 18 -7.21 -16.53 117.15
N VAL A 19 -7.56 -17.36 116.17
CA VAL A 19 -6.62 -18.07 115.29
C VAL A 19 -6.95 -17.82 113.83
N ASN A 20 -5.95 -17.36 113.08
CA ASN A 20 -6.00 -17.11 111.64
C ASN A 20 -5.09 -18.09 110.91
N LEU A 21 -5.50 -18.49 109.70
CA LEU A 21 -4.69 -19.31 108.80
C LEU A 21 -4.10 -18.43 107.69
N ASN A 22 -2.77 -18.40 107.57
CA ASN A 22 -2.12 -17.87 106.37
C ASN A 22 -1.64 -19.05 105.52
N ALA A 23 -2.39 -19.36 104.46
CA ALA A 23 -2.04 -20.42 103.53
C ALA A 23 -1.40 -19.85 102.27
N GLN A 24 -0.44 -20.59 101.71
CA GLN A 24 0.20 -20.28 100.43
C GLN A 24 0.20 -21.53 99.56
N GLY A 25 0.04 -21.34 98.24
CA GLY A 25 0.09 -22.42 97.27
C GLY A 25 1.03 -22.08 96.12
N GLN A 26 1.75 -23.08 95.64
CA GLN A 26 2.59 -22.96 94.45
C GLN A 26 2.42 -24.17 93.52
N PHE A 27 2.17 -23.90 92.25
CA PHE A 27 2.27 -24.89 91.18
C PHE A 27 3.73 -25.31 90.95
N VAL A 28 3.92 -26.55 90.54
CA VAL A 28 5.25 -27.11 90.23
C VAL A 28 5.92 -26.42 89.04
N ASP A 29 5.12 -25.93 88.08
CA ASP A 29 5.59 -25.19 86.92
C ASP A 29 4.53 -24.18 86.44
N LYS A 30 4.94 -23.27 85.55
CA LYS A 30 4.10 -22.18 85.03
C LYS A 30 3.16 -22.59 83.88
N ASN A 31 3.27 -23.80 83.37
CA ASN A 31 2.63 -24.23 82.13
C ASN A 31 1.20 -24.68 82.34
N VAL A 32 0.38 -24.47 81.32
CA VAL A 32 -1.01 -24.92 81.23
C VAL A 32 -1.13 -26.41 81.49
N GLY A 33 -2.18 -26.80 82.19
CA GLY A 33 -2.49 -28.19 82.48
C GLY A 33 -3.71 -28.30 83.39
N SER A 34 -4.42 -29.42 83.26
CA SER A 34 -5.49 -29.80 84.18
C SER A 34 -4.95 -30.59 85.36
N ASN A 35 -5.61 -30.49 86.52
CA ASN A 35 -5.31 -31.27 87.73
C ASN A 35 -3.83 -31.22 88.16
N LYS A 36 -3.16 -30.07 87.95
CA LYS A 36 -1.77 -29.87 88.34
C LYS A 36 -1.67 -29.87 89.86
N ASN A 37 -0.63 -30.53 90.38
CA ASN A 37 -0.32 -30.47 91.80
C ASN A 37 0.06 -29.04 92.22
N VAL A 38 -0.52 -28.64 93.34
CA VAL A 38 -0.23 -27.41 94.06
C VAL A 38 0.37 -27.83 95.40
N ASN A 39 1.61 -27.44 95.63
CA ASN A 39 2.25 -27.59 96.93
C ASN A 39 1.64 -26.54 97.86
N VAL A 40 0.98 -27.00 98.93
CA VAL A 40 0.31 -26.13 99.90
C VAL A 40 1.08 -26.14 101.21
N SER A 41 1.32 -24.94 101.72
CA SER A 41 1.85 -24.73 103.07
C SER A 41 0.99 -23.70 103.79
N GLY A 42 0.97 -23.75 105.11
CA GLY A 42 0.28 -22.75 105.91
C GLY A 42 0.89 -22.63 107.29
N ASN A 43 0.64 -21.50 107.93
CA ASN A 43 0.92 -21.30 109.35
C ASN A 43 -0.26 -20.67 110.06
N LEU A 44 -0.32 -20.87 111.38
CA LEU A 44 -1.30 -20.23 112.24
C LEU A 44 -0.74 -18.89 112.75
N SER A 45 -1.61 -17.88 112.85
CA SER A 45 -1.32 -16.60 113.49
C SER A 45 -2.49 -16.17 114.37
N GLY A 46 -2.30 -15.17 115.23
CA GLY A 46 -3.31 -14.75 116.23
C GLY A 46 -2.85 -15.05 117.67
N THR A 47 -3.57 -14.52 118.66
CA THR A 47 -3.17 -14.59 120.08
C THR A 47 -3.19 -16.00 120.63
N ASP A 48 -4.03 -16.87 120.06
CA ASP A 48 -4.25 -18.23 120.56
C ASP A 48 -3.62 -19.31 119.66
N ALA A 49 -2.89 -18.91 118.60
CA ALA A 49 -2.32 -19.82 117.60
C ALA A 49 -1.35 -20.86 118.17
N GLY A 50 -0.63 -20.53 119.24
CA GLY A 50 0.34 -21.44 119.89
C GLY A 50 -0.28 -22.64 120.61
N ASN A 51 -1.61 -22.64 120.79
CA ASN A 51 -2.35 -23.75 121.41
C ASN A 51 -2.76 -24.84 120.41
N TYR A 52 -2.44 -24.66 119.11
CA TYR A 52 -2.90 -25.52 118.02
C TYR A 52 -1.73 -26.00 117.15
N ASP A 53 -1.72 -27.29 116.82
CA ASP A 53 -0.86 -27.85 115.78
C ASP A 53 -1.61 -27.87 114.44
N LEU A 54 -1.03 -27.25 113.41
CA LEU A 54 -1.63 -27.24 112.07
C LEU A 54 -1.32 -28.54 111.31
N ALA A 55 -2.30 -29.42 111.21
CA ALA A 55 -2.29 -30.54 110.27
C ALA A 55 -2.76 -30.08 108.88
N ALA A 56 -1.86 -29.50 108.09
CA ALA A 56 -2.19 -29.02 106.74
C ALA A 56 -2.28 -30.16 105.71
N ASN A 57 -3.20 -30.05 104.76
CA ASN A 57 -3.11 -30.84 103.53
C ASN A 57 -1.90 -30.32 102.73
N THR A 58 -0.93 -31.20 102.45
CA THR A 58 0.34 -30.82 101.80
C THR A 58 0.22 -30.72 100.27
N SER A 59 -0.87 -31.22 99.68
CA SER A 59 -1.09 -31.17 98.23
C SER A 59 -2.55 -30.95 97.87
N ALA A 60 -2.78 -30.02 96.94
CA ALA A 60 -4.07 -29.83 96.27
C ALA A 60 -3.91 -29.98 94.76
N GLN A 61 -5.02 -30.07 94.03
CA GLN A 61 -5.03 -30.03 92.57
C GLN A 61 -5.79 -28.80 92.09
N ALA A 62 -5.23 -28.13 91.09
CA ALA A 62 -5.88 -27.02 90.40
C ALA A 62 -5.46 -27.02 88.91
N SER A 63 -6.15 -26.26 88.08
CA SER A 63 -5.84 -26.18 86.65
C SER A 63 -5.29 -24.80 86.28
N ILE A 64 -4.31 -24.76 85.37
CA ILE A 64 -3.88 -23.54 84.69
C ILE A 64 -4.50 -23.56 83.30
N SER A 65 -5.41 -22.62 83.04
CA SER A 65 -6.05 -22.45 81.73
C SER A 65 -5.15 -21.68 80.77
N LYS A 66 -5.30 -21.93 79.46
CA LYS A 66 -4.60 -21.16 78.42
C LYS A 66 -4.94 -19.68 78.51
N LYS A 67 -3.94 -18.83 78.37
CA LYS A 67 -4.15 -17.39 78.16
C LYS A 67 -4.52 -17.17 76.71
N GLN A 68 -5.66 -16.54 76.45
CA GLN A 68 -6.00 -16.11 75.09
C GLN A 68 -5.13 -14.93 74.69
N ILE A 69 -4.55 -15.00 73.49
CA ILE A 69 -3.83 -13.90 72.83
C ILE A 69 -4.42 -13.65 71.45
N THR A 70 -4.21 -12.44 70.93
CA THR A 70 -4.67 -12.07 69.60
C THR A 70 -3.53 -12.08 68.60
N GLY A 71 -3.84 -12.50 67.36
CA GLY A 71 -2.94 -12.42 66.22
C GLY A 71 -3.52 -11.52 65.14
N SER A 72 -2.67 -10.70 64.51
CA SER A 72 -3.05 -9.91 63.33
C SER A 72 -2.18 -10.33 62.15
N ILE A 73 -2.79 -10.94 61.13
CA ILE A 73 -2.12 -11.41 59.92
C ILE A 73 -2.52 -10.51 58.74
N THR A 74 -1.52 -9.97 58.06
CA THR A 74 -1.65 -9.16 56.84
C THR A 74 -1.03 -9.89 55.65
N ALA A 75 -1.51 -9.59 54.45
CA ALA A 75 -0.96 -10.10 53.20
C ALA A 75 -0.29 -8.96 52.43
N GLN A 76 0.76 -9.30 51.68
CA GLN A 76 1.44 -8.35 50.80
C GLN A 76 0.85 -8.43 49.39
N ASP A 77 0.82 -7.28 48.73
CA ASP A 77 0.53 -7.19 47.30
C ASP A 77 1.56 -7.99 46.49
N LYS A 78 1.15 -8.53 45.36
CA LYS A 78 2.04 -9.25 44.44
C LYS A 78 1.76 -8.89 42.98
N VAL A 79 2.75 -9.13 42.12
CA VAL A 79 2.52 -9.19 40.68
C VAL A 79 2.06 -10.59 40.31
N TYR A 80 1.16 -10.67 39.34
CA TYR A 80 0.64 -11.92 38.81
C TYR A 80 1.78 -12.88 38.44
N ASN A 81 1.76 -14.07 39.03
CA ASN A 81 2.77 -15.11 38.86
C ASN A 81 2.15 -16.51 38.65
N GLY A 82 0.85 -16.56 38.32
CA GLY A 82 0.15 -17.81 38.04
C GLY A 82 -0.25 -18.64 39.27
N THR A 83 0.05 -18.19 40.50
CA THR A 83 -0.23 -18.96 41.74
C THR A 83 -1.13 -18.21 42.72
N THR A 84 -1.84 -18.97 43.55
CA THR A 84 -2.66 -18.44 44.66
C THR A 84 -1.85 -18.17 45.94
N SER A 85 -0.57 -18.52 46.00
CA SER A 85 0.24 -18.31 47.21
C SER A 85 0.36 -16.83 47.53
N ALA A 86 0.13 -16.47 48.80
CA ALA A 86 0.33 -15.12 49.33
C ALA A 86 1.57 -15.08 50.25
N ILE A 87 2.23 -13.93 50.28
CA ILE A 87 3.24 -13.63 51.29
C ILE A 87 2.51 -12.93 52.43
N VAL A 88 2.62 -13.49 53.63
CA VAL A 88 1.93 -12.97 54.82
C VAL A 88 2.91 -12.60 55.92
N ASN A 89 2.54 -11.59 56.69
CA ASN A 89 3.22 -11.19 57.91
C ASN A 89 2.22 -11.25 59.06
N GLY A 90 2.70 -11.52 60.27
CA GLY A 90 1.83 -11.59 61.44
C GLY A 90 2.47 -11.01 62.69
N SER A 91 1.64 -10.50 63.59
CA SER A 91 2.05 -10.05 64.93
C SER A 91 1.16 -10.67 66.00
N LEU A 92 1.72 -10.81 67.21
CA LEU A 92 1.01 -11.31 68.40
C LEU A 92 0.86 -10.19 69.42
N ASN A 93 -0.29 -10.15 70.09
CA ASN A 93 -0.57 -9.23 71.20
C ASN A 93 -1.09 -10.01 72.42
N GLY A 94 -0.66 -9.61 73.61
CA GLY A 94 -1.02 -10.22 74.89
C GLY A 94 -0.03 -11.25 75.42
N LEU A 95 1.14 -11.39 74.79
CA LEU A 95 2.23 -12.23 75.31
C LEU A 95 2.73 -11.69 76.66
N ILE A 96 3.08 -12.62 77.55
CA ILE A 96 3.75 -12.30 78.81
C ILE A 96 5.23 -12.11 78.49
N THR A 97 5.82 -11.02 79.01
CA THR A 97 7.25 -10.72 78.82
C THR A 97 8.12 -11.90 79.25
N GLY A 98 9.02 -12.33 78.36
CA GLY A 98 9.94 -13.44 78.57
C GLY A 98 9.48 -14.77 77.96
N ASP A 99 8.19 -14.95 77.68
CA ASP A 99 7.70 -16.17 77.03
C ASP A 99 8.13 -16.22 75.55
N GLN A 100 8.58 -17.40 75.11
CA GLN A 100 9.03 -17.67 73.75
C GLN A 100 7.88 -18.25 72.92
N VAL A 101 7.18 -17.36 72.21
CA VAL A 101 6.06 -17.70 71.34
C VAL A 101 6.17 -16.96 70.02
N ASN A 102 6.14 -17.70 68.91
CA ASN A 102 6.19 -17.19 67.55
C ASN A 102 4.90 -17.55 66.80
N LEU A 103 4.50 -16.69 65.86
CA LEU A 103 3.39 -16.95 64.95
C LEU A 103 3.91 -17.47 63.61
N ASN A 104 3.53 -18.70 63.26
CA ASN A 104 3.74 -19.23 61.91
C ASN A 104 2.47 -19.01 61.09
N ALA A 105 2.50 -18.04 60.17
CA ALA A 105 1.36 -17.65 59.35
C ALA A 105 1.47 -18.21 57.93
N GLN A 106 0.32 -18.56 57.34
CA GLN A 106 0.19 -18.97 55.93
C GLN A 106 -0.98 -18.22 55.30
N GLY A 107 -0.90 -17.99 53.98
CA GLY A 107 -1.97 -17.32 53.25
C GLY A 107 -2.09 -17.75 51.80
N GLN A 108 -3.33 -17.74 51.30
CA GLN A 108 -3.65 -17.98 49.89
C GLN A 108 -4.72 -17.00 49.40
N PHE A 109 -4.51 -16.42 48.23
CA PHE A 109 -5.53 -15.69 47.49
C PHE A 109 -6.66 -16.64 47.05
N ALA A 110 -7.89 -16.13 47.00
CA ALA A 110 -9.05 -16.91 46.57
C ALA A 110 -8.92 -17.48 45.13
N ASP A 111 -8.22 -16.75 44.26
CA ASP A 111 -7.86 -17.19 42.92
C ASP A 111 -6.56 -16.49 42.46
N LYS A 112 -5.97 -16.94 41.35
CA LYS A 112 -4.69 -16.42 40.84
C LYS A 112 -4.80 -15.07 40.12
N ASN A 113 -5.99 -14.61 39.73
CA ASN A 113 -6.18 -13.55 38.75
C ASN A 113 -5.92 -12.15 39.33
N ALA A 114 -5.37 -11.27 38.50
CA ALA A 114 -5.09 -9.89 38.83
C ALA A 114 -6.37 -9.11 39.18
N ALA A 115 -6.39 -8.50 40.36
CA ALA A 115 -7.47 -7.64 40.84
C ALA A 115 -7.00 -6.88 42.08
N LEU A 116 -7.67 -5.76 42.36
CA LEU A 116 -7.47 -5.01 43.60
C LEU A 116 -8.26 -5.67 44.74
N ASN A 117 -7.80 -5.47 45.98
CA ASN A 117 -8.51 -5.82 47.21
C ASN A 117 -8.98 -7.28 47.25
N LYS A 118 -8.17 -8.21 46.73
CA LYS A 118 -8.52 -9.63 46.73
C LYS A 118 -8.49 -10.19 48.14
N THR A 119 -9.47 -11.03 48.45
CA THR A 119 -9.48 -11.82 49.67
C THR A 119 -8.29 -12.78 49.71
N VAL A 120 -7.56 -12.72 50.82
CA VAL A 120 -6.52 -13.68 51.18
C VAL A 120 -7.00 -14.43 52.41
N ASN A 121 -7.22 -15.73 52.26
CA ASN A 121 -7.52 -16.62 53.38
C ASN A 121 -6.21 -16.88 54.13
N VAL A 122 -6.20 -16.60 55.43
CA VAL A 122 -5.00 -16.69 56.27
C VAL A 122 -5.23 -17.60 57.46
N SER A 123 -4.17 -18.27 57.88
CA SER A 123 -4.17 -19.08 59.10
C SER A 123 -2.85 -18.88 59.83
N GLY A 124 -2.87 -19.08 61.15
CA GLY A 124 -1.71 -18.92 61.99
C GLY A 124 -1.70 -19.96 63.09
N ASN A 125 -0.52 -20.51 63.38
CA ASN A 125 -0.31 -21.41 64.50
C ASN A 125 0.82 -20.88 65.39
N LEU A 126 0.67 -21.07 66.71
CA LEU A 126 1.70 -20.71 67.67
C LEU A 126 2.79 -21.78 67.69
N THR A 127 4.04 -21.34 67.75
CA THR A 127 5.25 -22.17 67.87
C THR A 127 6.17 -21.59 68.94
N GLY A 128 7.15 -22.35 69.40
CA GLY A 128 8.03 -21.95 70.50
C GLY A 128 7.73 -22.71 71.80
N THR A 129 8.64 -22.60 72.77
CA THR A 129 8.62 -23.43 73.99
C THR A 129 7.43 -23.11 74.90
N ASP A 130 6.89 -21.90 74.84
CA ASP A 130 5.77 -21.47 75.66
C ASP A 130 4.43 -21.48 74.91
N ALA A 131 4.40 -21.85 73.62
CA ALA A 131 3.21 -21.76 72.77
C ALA A 131 2.00 -22.55 73.30
N ALA A 132 2.24 -23.69 73.95
CA ALA A 132 1.19 -24.53 74.52
C ALA A 132 0.40 -23.81 75.64
N ASN A 133 0.97 -22.76 76.24
CA ASN A 133 0.34 -21.98 77.30
C ASN A 133 -0.70 -20.97 76.80
N TYR A 134 -0.83 -20.85 75.48
CA TYR A 134 -1.63 -19.84 74.83
C TYR A 134 -2.69 -20.46 73.91
N SER A 135 -3.83 -19.78 73.82
CA SER A 135 -4.80 -19.97 72.73
C SER A 135 -4.76 -18.73 71.83
N LEU A 136 -4.78 -18.95 70.51
CA LEU A 136 -4.70 -17.89 69.51
C LEU A 136 -6.09 -17.55 68.98
N GLN A 137 -6.45 -16.27 69.01
CA GLN A 137 -7.53 -15.69 68.23
C GLN A 137 -6.93 -14.79 67.15
N ALA A 138 -6.89 -15.28 65.91
CA ALA A 138 -6.40 -14.52 64.76
C ALA A 138 -7.52 -14.28 63.74
N ASN A 139 -7.34 -13.27 62.88
CA ASN A 139 -8.19 -13.10 61.71
C ASN A 139 -8.02 -14.30 60.75
N SER A 140 -9.11 -14.70 60.10
CA SER A 140 -9.12 -15.77 59.08
C SER A 140 -8.96 -15.24 57.65
N GLN A 141 -9.13 -13.93 57.47
CA GLN A 141 -9.06 -13.26 56.17
C GLN A 141 -8.38 -11.90 56.28
N THR A 142 -7.75 -11.50 55.19
CA THR A 142 -7.20 -10.16 54.97
C THR A 142 -7.32 -9.82 53.48
N GLN A 143 -6.82 -8.67 53.04
CA GLN A 143 -6.87 -8.24 51.64
C GLN A 143 -5.48 -7.84 51.13
N ALA A 144 -5.23 -8.11 49.86
CA ALA A 144 -4.07 -7.64 49.12
C ALA A 144 -4.39 -7.56 47.62
N ASN A 145 -3.60 -6.80 46.88
CA ASN A 145 -3.74 -6.66 45.43
C ASN A 145 -2.91 -7.71 44.69
N ILE A 146 -3.43 -8.19 43.56
CA ILE A 146 -2.62 -8.82 42.52
C ILE A 146 -2.56 -7.86 41.34
N SER A 147 -1.42 -7.22 41.15
CA SER A 147 -1.16 -6.37 39.98
C SER A 147 -0.90 -7.24 38.76
N LYS A 148 -1.31 -6.76 37.59
CA LYS A 148 -1.07 -7.47 36.33
C LYS A 148 0.42 -7.59 36.02
N LYS A 149 0.79 -8.65 35.31
CA LYS A 149 2.16 -8.85 34.83
C LYS A 149 2.34 -8.14 33.49
N GLN A 150 3.41 -7.36 33.34
CA GLN A 150 3.73 -6.77 32.04
C GLN A 150 4.23 -7.85 31.08
N VAL A 151 3.73 -7.81 29.83
CA VAL A 151 4.21 -8.59 28.68
C VAL A 151 4.54 -7.67 27.53
N THR A 152 5.48 -8.08 26.69
CA THR A 152 5.84 -7.34 25.49
C THR A 152 5.20 -7.95 24.25
N GLY A 153 4.71 -7.09 23.36
CA GLY A 153 4.21 -7.45 22.04
C GLY A 153 5.13 -6.92 20.95
N SER A 154 5.38 -7.73 19.92
CA SER A 154 6.04 -7.27 18.70
C SER A 154 5.11 -7.49 17.52
N ILE A 155 4.72 -6.40 16.86
CA ILE A 155 3.82 -6.38 15.70
C ILE A 155 4.62 -5.96 14.47
N THR A 156 4.55 -6.76 13.42
CA THR A 156 5.17 -6.52 12.11
C THR A 156 4.09 -6.34 11.05
N ALA A 157 4.36 -5.52 10.04
CA ALA A 157 3.50 -5.36 8.87
C ALA A 157 4.09 -6.09 7.66
N GLN A 158 3.24 -6.59 6.78
CA GLN A 158 3.63 -7.25 5.53
C GLN A 158 3.51 -6.29 4.35
N ASP A 159 4.42 -6.43 3.39
CA ASP A 159 4.32 -5.76 2.10
C ASP A 159 3.05 -6.19 1.36
N LYS A 160 2.48 -5.29 0.57
CA LYS A 160 1.29 -5.57 -0.26
C LYS A 160 1.42 -5.00 -1.67
N VAL A 161 0.58 -5.47 -2.57
CA VAL A 161 0.32 -4.80 -3.85
C VAL A 161 -0.78 -3.76 -3.64
N TYR A 162 -0.70 -2.65 -4.36
CA TYR A 162 -1.71 -1.61 -4.33
C TYR A 162 -3.11 -2.17 -4.59
N ASP A 163 -4.01 -1.97 -3.62
CA ASP A 163 -5.39 -2.45 -3.64
C ASP A 163 -6.41 -1.33 -3.36
N GLY A 164 -5.96 -0.07 -3.39
CA GLY A 164 -6.80 1.09 -3.15
C GLY A 164 -7.15 1.35 -1.68
N THR A 165 -6.63 0.57 -0.73
CA THR A 165 -6.95 0.68 0.70
C THR A 165 -5.72 0.95 1.57
N THR A 166 -5.95 1.52 2.75
CA THR A 166 -4.92 1.71 3.78
C THR A 166 -4.73 0.50 4.68
N SER A 167 -5.57 -0.53 4.59
CA SER A 167 -5.50 -1.71 5.45
C SER A 167 -4.17 -2.45 5.26
N ALA A 168 -3.48 -2.75 6.36
CA ALA A 168 -2.26 -3.54 6.36
C ALA A 168 -2.53 -4.95 6.88
N ILE A 169 -1.78 -5.92 6.35
CA ILE A 169 -1.72 -7.27 6.92
C ILE A 169 -0.62 -7.25 7.97
N VAL A 170 -0.96 -7.60 9.21
CA VAL A 170 -0.03 -7.58 10.33
C VAL A 170 0.06 -8.94 11.01
N ASN A 171 1.22 -9.22 11.57
CA ASN A 171 1.47 -10.38 12.43
C ASN A 171 1.98 -9.90 13.78
N GLY A 172 1.66 -10.63 14.84
CA GLY A 172 2.06 -10.27 16.20
C GLY A 172 2.61 -11.47 16.96
N SER A 173 3.49 -11.20 17.93
CA SER A 173 3.99 -12.18 18.89
C SER A 173 4.01 -11.59 20.30
N LEU A 174 3.89 -12.45 21.32
CA LEU A 174 3.97 -12.08 22.73
C LEU A 174 5.20 -12.70 23.38
N ASN A 175 5.79 -11.97 24.33
CA ASN A 175 6.87 -12.46 25.19
C ASN A 175 6.57 -12.13 26.67
N GLY A 176 7.02 -13.01 27.57
CA GLY A 176 6.84 -12.87 29.01
C GLY A 176 5.60 -13.55 29.60
N LEU A 177 4.87 -14.32 28.79
CA LEU A 177 3.73 -15.12 29.26
C LEU A 177 4.19 -16.25 30.20
N ILE A 178 3.39 -16.53 31.21
CA ILE A 178 3.56 -17.68 32.09
C ILE A 178 3.07 -18.93 31.36
N THR A 179 3.87 -20.00 31.40
CA THR A 179 3.54 -21.27 30.75
C THR A 179 2.18 -21.79 31.21
N GLY A 180 1.31 -22.12 30.24
CA GLY A 180 -0.04 -22.64 30.47
C GLY A 180 -1.15 -21.59 30.38
N ASP A 181 -0.85 -20.31 30.54
CA ASP A 181 -1.84 -19.25 30.40
C ASP A 181 -2.29 -19.10 28.94
N GLN A 182 -3.59 -18.91 28.74
CA GLN A 182 -4.21 -18.75 27.43
C GLN A 182 -4.37 -17.26 27.11
N VAL A 183 -3.40 -16.71 26.37
CA VAL A 183 -3.37 -15.30 25.97
C VAL A 183 -2.96 -15.18 24.51
N ASN A 184 -3.78 -14.49 23.71
CA ASN A 184 -3.55 -14.19 22.30
C ASN A 184 -3.39 -12.68 22.09
N LEU A 185 -2.59 -12.30 21.09
CA LEU A 185 -2.46 -10.92 20.62
C LEU A 185 -3.30 -10.73 19.36
N ASN A 186 -4.33 -9.90 19.45
CA ASN A 186 -5.06 -9.43 18.27
C ASN A 186 -4.39 -8.15 17.79
N ALA A 187 -3.74 -8.20 16.63
CA ALA A 187 -3.05 -7.07 16.03
C ALA A 187 -3.86 -6.48 14.87
N GLN A 188 -3.77 -5.17 14.70
CA GLN A 188 -4.40 -4.42 13.61
C GLN A 188 -3.38 -3.43 13.05
N GLY A 189 -3.50 -3.08 11.77
CA GLY A 189 -2.57 -2.11 11.16
C GLY A 189 -3.15 -1.36 9.97
N GLN A 190 -2.71 -0.13 9.79
CA GLN A 190 -3.04 0.72 8.64
C GLN A 190 -1.82 1.51 8.16
N PHE A 191 -1.62 1.55 6.85
CA PHE A 191 -0.70 2.49 6.20
C PHE A 191 -1.21 3.93 6.36
N SER A 192 -0.29 4.91 6.36
CA SER A 192 -0.63 6.35 6.40
C SER A 192 -1.52 6.81 5.25
N ASP A 193 -1.37 6.18 4.09
CA ASP A 193 -2.10 6.44 2.86
C ASP A 193 -2.07 5.19 1.96
N LYS A 194 -2.97 5.14 0.98
CA LYS A 194 -3.09 3.98 0.09
C LYS A 194 -1.96 3.87 -0.95
N ASN A 195 -1.16 4.92 -1.17
CA ASN A 195 -0.33 5.03 -2.37
C ASN A 195 0.92 4.14 -2.32
N ALA A 196 1.32 3.64 -3.49
CA ALA A 196 2.52 2.85 -3.67
C ALA A 196 3.77 3.59 -3.15
N GLY A 197 4.66 2.84 -2.51
CA GLY A 197 5.89 3.36 -1.91
C GLY A 197 6.60 2.31 -1.06
N SER A 198 7.92 2.47 -0.91
CA SER A 198 8.77 1.61 -0.09
C SER A 198 8.87 2.10 1.35
N ASN A 199 9.06 1.19 2.31
CA ASN A 199 9.33 1.51 3.72
C ASN A 199 8.31 2.49 4.33
N LYS A 200 7.03 2.35 3.95
CA LYS A 200 5.95 3.17 4.46
C LYS A 200 5.71 2.83 5.93
N ASN A 201 5.38 3.85 6.71
CA ASN A 201 4.96 3.67 8.10
C ASN A 201 3.57 3.00 8.14
N VAL A 202 3.46 1.98 8.98
CA VAL A 202 2.21 1.31 9.31
C VAL A 202 1.92 1.57 10.78
N ASN A 203 0.82 2.28 11.05
CA ASN A 203 0.34 2.45 12.42
C ASN A 203 -0.28 1.14 12.87
N VAL A 204 0.25 0.56 13.94
CA VAL A 204 -0.19 -0.73 14.45
C VAL A 204 -0.70 -0.62 15.88
N SER A 205 -1.65 -1.46 16.21
CA SER A 205 -2.18 -1.58 17.57
C SER A 205 -2.43 -3.05 17.90
N GLY A 206 -2.41 -3.36 19.18
CA GLY A 206 -2.63 -4.72 19.66
C GLY A 206 -3.44 -4.73 20.95
N ASN A 207 -4.27 -5.75 21.11
CA ASN A 207 -4.95 -6.02 22.37
C ASN A 207 -4.87 -7.50 22.74
N LEU A 208 -4.82 -7.78 24.04
CA LEU A 208 -4.82 -9.15 24.55
C LEU A 208 -6.25 -9.72 24.55
N SER A 209 -6.35 -11.03 24.30
CA SER A 209 -7.58 -11.82 24.43
C SER A 209 -7.27 -13.21 24.95
N GLY A 210 -8.29 -13.97 25.34
CA GLY A 210 -8.13 -15.28 26.00
C GLY A 210 -8.50 -15.24 27.47
N THR A 211 -8.60 -16.40 28.10
CA THR A 211 -9.11 -16.55 29.47
C THR A 211 -8.22 -15.91 30.53
N ASP A 212 -6.92 -15.82 30.26
CA ASP A 212 -5.94 -15.27 31.20
C ASP A 212 -5.50 -13.84 30.84
N ALA A 213 -6.04 -13.24 29.77
CA ALA A 213 -5.61 -11.92 29.28
C ALA A 213 -5.78 -10.80 30.32
N GLY A 214 -6.78 -10.89 31.19
CA GLY A 214 -7.01 -9.93 32.27
C GLY A 214 -5.87 -9.86 33.30
N ASN A 215 -4.95 -10.84 33.30
CA ASN A 215 -3.83 -10.93 34.22
C ASN A 215 -2.57 -10.20 33.72
N TYR A 216 -2.64 -9.63 32.52
CA TYR A 216 -1.49 -9.04 31.83
C TYR A 216 -1.77 -7.62 31.36
N ASP A 217 -0.71 -6.80 31.37
CA ASP A 217 -0.67 -5.52 30.68
C ASP A 217 0.29 -5.61 29.49
N LEU A 218 -0.17 -5.17 28.33
CA LEU A 218 0.58 -5.24 27.07
C LEU A 218 1.37 -3.96 26.84
N ALA A 219 2.69 -4.10 26.64
CA ALA A 219 3.55 -3.09 26.04
C ALA A 219 3.94 -3.54 24.63
N ALA A 220 3.35 -2.92 23.60
CA ALA A 220 3.64 -3.24 22.20
C ALA A 220 4.15 -2.01 21.44
N ASN A 221 4.84 -2.24 20.32
CA ASN A 221 5.15 -1.17 19.39
C ASN A 221 3.87 -0.60 18.77
N THR A 222 3.90 0.69 18.44
CA THR A 222 2.76 1.43 17.84
C THR A 222 2.96 1.69 16.35
N SER A 223 4.15 1.38 15.82
CA SER A 223 4.46 1.48 14.40
C SER A 223 5.29 0.29 13.91
N ALA A 224 5.14 0.00 12.62
CA ALA A 224 5.93 -0.94 11.84
C ALA A 224 6.24 -0.34 10.45
N GLN A 225 7.02 -1.04 9.64
CA GLN A 225 7.29 -0.64 8.25
C GLN A 225 6.91 -1.75 7.29
N ALA A 226 6.35 -1.37 6.14
CA ALA A 226 6.08 -2.24 5.01
C ALA A 226 5.99 -1.40 3.73
N SER A 227 6.01 -2.04 2.58
CA SER A 227 5.94 -1.42 1.25
C SER A 227 4.61 -1.71 0.58
N ILE A 228 4.11 -0.73 -0.18
CA ILE A 228 3.01 -0.93 -1.14
C ILE A 228 3.64 -0.91 -2.53
N SER A 229 3.71 -2.07 -3.17
CA SER A 229 4.17 -2.20 -4.55
C SER A 229 3.08 -1.75 -5.53
N LYS A 230 3.50 -1.20 -6.67
CA LYS A 230 2.57 -0.76 -7.72
C LYS A 230 1.77 -1.94 -8.26
N LYS A 231 0.50 -1.71 -8.58
CA LYS A 231 -0.33 -2.70 -9.27
C LYS A 231 0.00 -2.71 -10.75
N GLN A 232 0.30 -3.89 -11.28
CA GLN A 232 0.54 -4.07 -12.71
C GLN A 232 -0.78 -3.96 -13.47
N ILE A 233 -0.80 -3.12 -14.51
CA ILE A 233 -1.92 -2.97 -15.43
C ILE A 233 -1.43 -3.03 -16.88
N THR A 234 -2.34 -3.42 -17.76
CA THR A 234 -2.07 -3.51 -19.19
C THR A 234 -2.89 -2.49 -19.96
N GLY A 235 -2.31 -1.98 -21.03
CA GLY A 235 -2.98 -1.09 -21.97
C GLY A 235 -2.65 -1.44 -23.41
N VAL A 236 -3.37 -0.82 -24.33
CA VAL A 236 -3.19 -0.98 -25.77
C VAL A 236 -2.92 0.38 -26.38
N LEU A 237 -1.88 0.45 -27.20
CA LEU A 237 -1.60 1.60 -28.04
C LEU A 237 -2.06 1.31 -29.46
N THR A 238 -2.57 2.35 -30.11
CA THR A 238 -2.94 2.36 -31.54
C THR A 238 -2.44 3.64 -32.18
N ALA A 239 -2.02 3.60 -33.43
CA ALA A 239 -1.69 4.78 -34.22
C ALA A 239 -2.77 5.02 -35.27
N GLN A 240 -3.08 6.30 -35.53
CA GLN A 240 -4.05 6.68 -36.56
C GLN A 240 -3.36 6.86 -37.90
N ASP A 241 -4.02 6.37 -38.95
CA ASP A 241 -3.64 6.66 -40.32
C ASP A 241 -3.73 8.17 -40.59
N LYS A 242 -2.87 8.68 -41.46
CA LYS A 242 -2.88 10.09 -41.87
C LYS A 242 -2.72 10.25 -43.37
N VAL A 243 -3.11 11.41 -43.88
CA VAL A 243 -2.70 11.86 -45.22
C VAL A 243 -1.35 12.56 -45.07
N TYR A 244 -0.50 12.41 -46.09
CA TYR A 244 0.80 13.04 -46.16
C TYR A 244 0.70 14.55 -45.91
N ASP A 245 1.40 15.02 -44.89
CA ASP A 245 1.43 16.42 -44.43
C ASP A 245 2.86 16.96 -44.31
N GLY A 246 3.86 16.21 -44.81
CA GLY A 246 5.27 16.59 -44.75
C GLY A 246 5.94 16.38 -43.38
N THR A 247 5.24 15.83 -42.38
CA THR A 247 5.77 15.63 -41.02
C THR A 247 5.74 14.17 -40.59
N THR A 248 6.62 13.81 -39.65
CA THR A 248 6.65 12.50 -39.00
C THR A 248 5.65 12.37 -37.85
N ASN A 249 4.93 13.43 -37.48
CA ASN A 249 4.02 13.42 -36.33
C ASN A 249 2.92 12.36 -36.52
N ALA A 250 2.76 11.50 -35.51
CA ALA A 250 1.69 10.50 -35.46
C ALA A 250 0.72 10.82 -34.31
N ILE A 251 -0.57 10.58 -34.55
CA ILE A 251 -1.56 10.59 -33.48
C ILE A 251 -1.64 9.17 -32.93
N VAL A 252 -1.23 9.00 -31.68
CA VAL A 252 -1.29 7.72 -30.96
C VAL A 252 -2.37 7.80 -29.90
N ASN A 253 -3.26 6.83 -29.86
CA ASN A 253 -4.26 6.68 -28.82
C ASN A 253 -3.87 5.54 -27.89
N GLY A 254 -4.04 5.74 -26.58
CA GLY A 254 -3.83 4.71 -25.57
C GLY A 254 -5.13 4.42 -24.82
N SER A 255 -5.37 3.14 -24.52
CA SER A 255 -6.46 2.70 -23.64
C SER A 255 -5.95 1.71 -22.60
N LEU A 256 -6.61 1.66 -21.45
CA LEU A 256 -6.34 0.66 -20.41
C LEU A 256 -7.32 -0.51 -20.58
N ASN A 257 -6.84 -1.73 -20.33
CA ASN A 257 -7.70 -2.91 -20.34
C ASN A 257 -8.69 -2.86 -19.17
N ALA A 258 -9.95 -3.21 -19.45
CA ALA A 258 -11.00 -3.24 -18.45
C ALA A 258 -10.64 -4.21 -17.30
N GLY A 259 -10.77 -3.73 -16.05
CA GLY A 259 -10.51 -4.52 -14.84
C GLY A 259 -9.09 -4.40 -14.25
N GLY A 260 -8.16 -3.73 -14.94
CA GLY A 260 -6.83 -3.47 -14.39
C GLY A 260 -6.82 -2.38 -13.30
N VAL A 261 -7.56 -1.29 -13.55
CA VAL A 261 -7.66 -0.13 -12.66
C VAL A 261 -8.74 -0.35 -11.62
N ILE A 262 -8.43 -0.03 -10.36
CA ILE A 262 -9.36 -0.12 -9.23
C ILE A 262 -10.44 0.95 -9.36
N THR A 263 -11.69 0.58 -9.10
CA THR A 263 -12.83 1.49 -9.21
C THR A 263 -12.65 2.73 -8.35
N GLY A 264 -12.82 3.91 -8.96
CA GLY A 264 -12.68 5.21 -8.31
C GLY A 264 -11.30 5.85 -8.50
N ASP A 265 -10.30 5.10 -8.95
CA ASP A 265 -8.98 5.67 -9.25
C ASP A 265 -8.98 6.45 -10.57
N GLN A 266 -8.29 7.58 -10.58
CA GLN A 266 -8.15 8.46 -11.73
C GLN A 266 -6.84 8.18 -12.46
N VAL A 267 -6.91 7.30 -13.46
CA VAL A 267 -5.76 6.85 -14.25
C VAL A 267 -6.12 6.78 -15.73
N SER A 268 -5.28 7.37 -16.59
CA SER A 268 -5.37 7.26 -18.05
C SER A 268 -3.99 7.14 -18.68
N VAL A 269 -3.95 6.84 -19.99
CA VAL A 269 -2.70 6.70 -20.74
C VAL A 269 -2.43 7.99 -21.51
N GLY A 270 -1.33 8.66 -21.17
CA GLY A 270 -0.75 9.70 -22.02
C GLY A 270 0.12 9.06 -23.09
N THR A 271 0.04 9.57 -24.32
CA THR A 271 0.73 8.98 -25.49
C THR A 271 1.42 10.04 -26.32
N THR A 272 2.54 9.66 -26.92
CA THR A 272 3.21 10.40 -28.00
C THR A 272 3.66 9.42 -29.07
N GLY A 273 3.85 9.89 -30.30
CA GLY A 273 4.36 9.03 -31.37
C GLY A 273 4.88 9.76 -32.59
N GLN A 274 5.77 9.08 -33.31
CA GLN A 274 6.35 9.53 -34.57
C GLN A 274 6.44 8.37 -35.55
N PHE A 275 6.07 8.60 -36.80
CA PHE A 275 6.39 7.70 -37.90
C PHE A 275 7.90 7.65 -38.14
N VAL A 276 8.40 6.51 -38.63
CA VAL A 276 9.82 6.33 -38.97
C VAL A 276 10.33 7.34 -40.01
N ASP A 277 9.46 7.78 -40.92
CA ASP A 277 9.72 8.84 -41.89
C ASP A 277 8.40 9.47 -42.37
N LYS A 278 8.47 10.62 -43.05
CA LYS A 278 7.30 11.39 -43.49
C LYS A 278 6.57 10.79 -44.70
N ASN A 279 7.19 9.88 -45.45
CA ASN A 279 6.73 9.49 -46.78
C ASN A 279 5.51 8.57 -46.75
N ALA A 280 4.67 8.68 -47.77
CA ALA A 280 3.49 7.84 -47.96
C ALA A 280 3.86 6.35 -48.03
N GLY A 281 3.03 5.50 -47.44
CA GLY A 281 3.24 4.07 -47.37
C GLY A 281 2.30 3.38 -46.40
N GLN A 282 2.17 2.06 -46.55
CA GLN A 282 1.31 1.22 -45.72
C GLN A 282 2.08 0.61 -44.55
N ASN A 283 1.37 0.35 -43.44
CA ASN A 283 1.87 -0.32 -42.23
C ASN A 283 3.20 0.27 -41.72
N LYS A 284 3.35 1.59 -41.81
CA LYS A 284 4.56 2.27 -41.36
C LYS A 284 4.65 2.15 -39.85
N VAL A 285 5.86 1.87 -39.38
CA VAL A 285 6.20 1.84 -37.97
C VAL A 285 5.99 3.21 -37.35
N VAL A 286 5.31 3.22 -36.19
CA VAL A 286 5.22 4.38 -35.30
C VAL A 286 5.94 4.03 -34.01
N THR A 287 6.97 4.81 -33.69
CA THR A 287 7.64 4.76 -32.40
C THR A 287 6.74 5.47 -31.39
N ALA A 288 5.96 4.70 -30.64
CA ALA A 288 5.06 5.21 -29.62
C ALA A 288 5.74 5.21 -28.25
N SER A 289 5.41 6.21 -27.43
CA SER A 289 5.72 6.22 -25.99
C SER A 289 4.43 6.39 -25.21
N SER A 290 4.38 5.78 -24.03
CA SER A 290 3.21 5.82 -23.15
C SER A 290 3.62 6.04 -21.71
N SER A 291 2.84 6.81 -20.98
CA SER A 291 2.94 6.97 -19.53
C SER A 291 1.54 6.97 -18.91
N LEU A 292 1.45 6.60 -17.63
CA LEU A 292 0.22 6.81 -16.88
C LEU A 292 0.14 8.26 -16.42
N VAL A 293 -1.05 8.83 -16.52
CA VAL A 293 -1.38 10.18 -16.04
C VAL A 293 -2.64 10.12 -15.17
N GLY A 294 -2.82 11.13 -14.33
CA GLY A 294 -3.90 11.20 -13.34
C GLY A 294 -3.39 11.14 -11.90
N LEU A 295 -4.28 11.36 -10.94
CA LEU A 295 -3.93 11.51 -9.52
C LEU A 295 -3.42 10.20 -8.91
N ASP A 296 -3.90 9.06 -9.40
CA ASP A 296 -3.54 7.74 -8.88
C ASP A 296 -2.49 7.02 -9.73
N ALA A 297 -1.97 7.65 -10.80
CA ALA A 297 -1.06 7.03 -11.75
C ALA A 297 0.21 6.44 -11.11
N GLY A 298 0.73 7.08 -10.04
CA GLY A 298 1.90 6.60 -9.30
C GLY A 298 1.72 5.24 -8.61
N ASN A 299 0.48 4.77 -8.48
CA ASN A 299 0.13 3.51 -7.84
C ASN A 299 0.16 2.30 -8.78
N TYR A 300 0.39 2.56 -10.06
CA TYR A 300 0.29 1.57 -11.12
C TYR A 300 1.57 1.53 -11.94
N GLU A 301 1.81 0.38 -12.53
CA GLU A 301 2.87 0.15 -13.50
C GLU A 301 2.23 -0.36 -14.79
N LEU A 302 2.52 0.32 -15.91
CA LEU A 302 1.86 0.08 -17.19
C LEU A 302 2.72 -0.78 -18.10
N THR A 303 2.15 -1.86 -18.61
CA THR A 303 2.69 -2.61 -19.75
C THR A 303 1.80 -2.43 -20.98
N THR A 304 2.39 -2.13 -22.14
CA THR A 304 1.66 -1.98 -23.41
C THR A 304 2.15 -2.98 -24.46
N ASN A 305 1.47 -3.01 -25.61
CA ASN A 305 1.82 -3.84 -26.77
C ASN A 305 3.10 -3.41 -27.52
N GLY A 306 3.81 -2.36 -27.05
CA GLY A 306 5.06 -1.91 -27.65
C GLY A 306 4.87 -1.15 -28.97
N GLN A 307 5.34 -1.74 -30.08
CA GLN A 307 5.36 -1.10 -31.41
C GLN A 307 3.97 -1.13 -32.07
N VAL A 308 3.59 -0.01 -32.67
CA VAL A 308 2.32 0.13 -33.41
C VAL A 308 2.61 0.58 -34.84
N THR A 309 1.65 0.35 -35.75
CA THR A 309 1.76 0.73 -37.16
C THR A 309 0.54 1.52 -37.62
N ALA A 310 0.74 2.40 -38.59
CA ALA A 310 -0.33 3.13 -39.28
C ALA A 310 0.09 3.44 -40.73
N ASN A 311 -0.87 3.80 -41.57
CA ASN A 311 -0.64 4.18 -42.97
C ASN A 311 -0.45 5.70 -43.10
N ILE A 312 0.41 6.09 -44.05
CA ILE A 312 0.43 7.45 -44.59
C ILE A 312 -0.09 7.38 -46.02
N SER A 313 -1.32 7.83 -46.24
CA SER A 313 -1.90 7.93 -47.57
C SER A 313 -1.29 9.12 -48.31
N LYS A 314 -1.14 8.99 -49.63
CA LYS A 314 -0.64 10.08 -50.46
C LYS A 314 -1.59 11.28 -50.43
N LYS A 315 -1.02 12.48 -50.59
CA LYS A 315 -1.79 13.71 -50.70
C LYS A 315 -2.24 13.91 -52.14
N GLN A 316 -3.54 14.12 -52.34
CA GLN A 316 -4.06 14.48 -53.65
C GLN A 316 -3.65 15.92 -54.00
N ILE A 317 -3.10 16.10 -55.20
CA ILE A 317 -2.78 17.40 -55.79
C ILE A 317 -3.40 17.52 -57.17
N THR A 318 -3.56 18.75 -57.65
CA THR A 318 -4.09 19.01 -58.98
C THR A 318 -3.01 19.51 -59.92
N GLY A 319 -3.10 19.10 -61.18
CA GLY A 319 -2.26 19.58 -62.27
C GLY A 319 -3.11 20.23 -63.35
N VAL A 320 -2.64 21.35 -63.89
CA VAL A 320 -3.24 21.98 -65.07
C VAL A 320 -2.24 21.90 -66.21
N LEU A 321 -2.58 21.16 -67.25
CA LEU A 321 -1.77 20.97 -68.46
C LEU A 321 -2.33 21.82 -69.60
N THR A 322 -1.46 22.62 -70.22
CA THR A 322 -1.78 23.45 -71.38
C THR A 322 -0.90 23.07 -72.56
N ALA A 323 -1.46 23.11 -73.76
CA ALA A 323 -0.71 22.87 -74.98
C ALA A 323 -0.36 24.20 -75.65
N GLN A 324 0.85 24.31 -76.20
CA GLN A 324 1.26 25.50 -76.95
C GLN A 324 0.83 25.39 -78.41
N ASP A 325 0.43 26.53 -78.96
CA ASP A 325 0.23 26.69 -80.40
C ASP A 325 1.54 26.39 -81.14
N LYS A 326 1.43 25.75 -82.32
CA LYS A 326 2.57 25.46 -83.19
C LYS A 326 2.31 25.90 -84.62
N VAL A 327 3.38 26.16 -85.35
CA VAL A 327 3.33 26.20 -86.81
C VAL A 327 3.43 24.75 -87.32
N TYR A 328 2.70 24.46 -88.39
CA TYR A 328 2.74 23.16 -89.05
C TYR A 328 4.18 22.71 -89.32
N ASP A 329 4.55 21.56 -88.76
CA ASP A 329 5.90 20.98 -88.83
C ASP A 329 5.89 19.52 -89.35
N GLY A 330 4.71 19.03 -89.76
CA GLY A 330 4.54 17.66 -90.24
C GLY A 330 4.32 16.61 -89.14
N THR A 331 4.31 16.99 -87.85
CA THR A 331 4.20 16.06 -86.71
C THR A 331 2.97 16.33 -85.83
N THR A 332 2.53 15.31 -85.08
CA THR A 332 1.46 15.44 -84.09
C THR A 332 1.95 15.84 -82.70
N SER A 333 3.27 15.90 -82.47
CA SER A 333 3.83 16.26 -81.18
C SER A 333 3.43 17.68 -80.76
N ALA A 334 3.00 17.82 -79.52
CA ALA A 334 2.68 19.10 -78.89
C ALA A 334 3.70 19.42 -77.80
N ILE A 335 4.02 20.72 -77.65
CA ILE A 335 4.75 21.19 -76.47
C ILE A 335 3.69 21.45 -75.39
N VAL A 336 3.82 20.78 -74.26
CA VAL A 336 2.88 20.88 -73.14
C VAL A 336 3.59 21.53 -71.96
N ASN A 337 2.96 22.57 -71.40
CA ASN A 337 3.36 23.16 -70.14
C ASN A 337 2.40 22.70 -69.05
N GLY A 338 2.84 22.76 -67.80
CA GLY A 338 1.95 22.44 -66.69
C GLY A 338 2.31 23.16 -65.41
N SER A 339 1.33 23.27 -64.52
CA SER A 339 1.50 23.74 -63.15
C SER A 339 0.89 22.75 -62.17
N LEU A 340 1.45 22.69 -60.96
CA LEU A 340 0.95 21.89 -59.85
C LEU A 340 0.34 22.79 -58.77
N ASN A 341 -0.74 22.35 -58.15
CA ASN A 341 -1.37 23.02 -57.01
C ASN A 341 -1.60 22.00 -55.87
N GLY A 342 -1.33 22.43 -54.64
CA GLY A 342 -1.49 21.63 -53.43
C GLY A 342 -0.21 20.98 -52.90
N LEU A 343 0.94 21.28 -53.51
CA LEU A 343 2.25 20.86 -53.00
C LEU A 343 2.53 21.48 -51.62
N ILE A 344 3.14 20.69 -50.75
CA ILE A 344 3.65 21.16 -49.47
C ILE A 344 4.98 21.89 -49.71
N ILE A 345 5.13 23.05 -49.07
CA ILE A 345 6.32 23.90 -49.23
C ILE A 345 7.57 23.12 -48.82
N GLY A 346 8.58 23.14 -49.69
CA GLY A 346 9.87 22.47 -49.47
C GLY A 346 10.01 21.11 -50.17
N ASP A 347 8.90 20.47 -50.54
CA ASP A 347 8.93 19.20 -51.25
C ASP A 347 9.46 19.35 -52.69
N GLN A 348 10.27 18.40 -53.11
CA GLN A 348 10.87 18.36 -54.44
C GLN A 348 10.03 17.47 -55.37
N VAL A 349 9.11 18.12 -56.10
CA VAL A 349 8.19 17.47 -57.05
C VAL A 349 8.18 18.23 -58.37
N ASN A 350 8.46 17.53 -59.46
CA ASN A 350 8.43 18.03 -60.83
C ASN A 350 7.31 17.36 -61.62
N LEU A 351 6.64 18.14 -62.48
CA LEU A 351 5.61 17.67 -63.41
C LEU A 351 6.22 17.44 -64.80
N ASN A 352 6.27 16.18 -65.23
CA ASN A 352 6.66 15.81 -66.59
C ASN A 352 5.39 15.71 -67.44
N ALA A 353 5.16 16.71 -68.28
CA ALA A 353 4.00 16.78 -69.16
C ALA A 353 4.35 16.40 -70.59
N GLN A 354 3.44 15.69 -71.25
CA GLN A 354 3.54 15.33 -72.67
C GLN A 354 2.18 15.44 -73.33
N GLY A 355 2.16 15.65 -74.65
CA GLY A 355 0.90 15.65 -75.39
C GLY A 355 1.05 15.53 -76.90
N GLN A 356 -0.06 15.21 -77.54
CA GLN A 356 -0.15 15.02 -78.98
C GLN A 356 -1.47 15.58 -79.52
N PHE A 357 -1.40 16.27 -80.64
CA PHE A 357 -2.56 16.61 -81.47
C PHE A 357 -3.14 15.35 -82.10
N ALA A 358 -4.46 15.33 -82.33
CA ALA A 358 -5.11 14.21 -82.99
C ALA A 358 -4.58 13.94 -84.43
N ASP A 359 -4.19 15.00 -85.13
CA ASP A 359 -3.59 14.94 -86.47
C ASP A 359 -2.68 16.17 -86.70
N LYS A 360 -1.84 16.10 -87.74
CA LYS A 360 -0.85 17.15 -88.05
C LYS A 360 -1.44 18.39 -88.74
N ASN A 361 -2.70 18.38 -89.17
CA ASN A 361 -3.23 19.40 -90.08
C ASN A 361 -3.52 20.72 -89.37
N ALA A 362 -3.27 21.82 -90.07
CA ALA A 362 -3.49 23.18 -89.58
C ALA A 362 -4.98 23.46 -89.34
N ALA A 363 -5.33 23.79 -88.09
CA ALA A 363 -6.65 24.19 -87.65
C ALA A 363 -6.56 24.91 -86.29
N SER A 364 -7.61 25.68 -85.96
CA SER A 364 -7.74 26.34 -84.66
C SER A 364 -8.42 25.44 -83.63
N ASN A 365 -8.13 25.67 -82.34
CA ASN A 365 -8.73 24.98 -81.19
C ASN A 365 -8.70 23.46 -81.29
N LYS A 366 -7.62 22.89 -81.84
CA LYS A 366 -7.47 21.44 -81.93
C LYS A 366 -7.32 20.85 -80.53
N THR A 367 -7.99 19.73 -80.30
CA THR A 367 -7.78 18.93 -79.09
C THR A 367 -6.37 18.35 -79.06
N VAL A 368 -5.71 18.53 -77.93
CA VAL A 368 -4.43 17.91 -77.61
C VAL A 368 -4.67 16.93 -76.47
N ASN A 369 -4.39 15.65 -76.70
CA ASN A 369 -4.38 14.65 -75.64
C ASN A 369 -3.13 14.88 -74.80
N VAL A 370 -3.31 15.15 -73.51
CA VAL A 370 -2.21 15.50 -72.60
C VAL A 370 -2.17 14.51 -71.44
N SER A 371 -0.97 14.26 -70.93
CA SER A 371 -0.76 13.46 -69.72
C SER A 371 0.40 14.03 -68.94
N GLY A 372 0.35 13.88 -67.62
CA GLY A 372 1.40 14.36 -66.71
C GLY A 372 1.76 13.29 -65.70
N ASN A 373 3.05 13.14 -65.41
CA ASN A 373 3.56 12.27 -64.36
C ASN A 373 4.45 13.07 -63.40
N LEU A 374 4.41 12.72 -62.11
CA LEU A 374 5.26 13.34 -61.10
C LEU A 374 6.65 12.67 -61.06
N SER A 375 7.69 13.46 -60.77
CA SER A 375 9.05 12.97 -60.51
C SER A 375 9.72 13.83 -59.44
N GLY A 376 10.87 13.39 -58.91
CA GLY A 376 11.54 14.02 -57.77
C GLY A 376 11.47 13.16 -56.52
N THR A 377 12.20 13.55 -55.48
CA THR A 377 12.38 12.74 -54.26
C THR A 377 11.09 12.60 -53.45
N ASP A 378 10.18 13.57 -53.55
CA ASP A 378 8.92 13.58 -52.79
C ASP A 378 7.70 13.19 -53.64
N ALA A 379 7.88 12.90 -54.94
CA ALA A 379 6.79 12.60 -55.85
C ALA A 379 5.93 11.39 -55.42
N GLY A 380 6.55 10.40 -54.77
CA GLY A 380 5.87 9.23 -54.23
C GLY A 380 4.82 9.54 -53.14
N ASN A 381 4.85 10.75 -52.59
CA ASN A 381 3.94 11.20 -51.53
C ASN A 381 2.64 11.82 -52.05
N TYR A 382 2.50 11.93 -53.38
CA TYR A 382 1.40 12.63 -54.03
C TYR A 382 0.68 11.76 -55.05
N ASP A 383 -0.63 11.96 -55.16
CA ASP A 383 -1.44 11.48 -56.27
C ASP A 383 -1.90 12.67 -57.11
N LEU A 384 -1.55 12.64 -58.40
CA LEU A 384 -1.84 13.71 -59.34
C LEU A 384 -3.22 13.51 -60.00
N ALA A 385 -4.10 14.49 -59.82
CA ALA A 385 -5.30 14.66 -60.64
C ALA A 385 -5.08 15.79 -61.66
N ALA A 386 -4.87 15.44 -62.93
CA ALA A 386 -4.67 16.40 -64.00
C ALA A 386 -5.72 16.24 -65.12
N ASN A 387 -5.95 17.30 -65.89
CA ASN A 387 -6.75 17.20 -67.12
C ASN A 387 -6.05 16.29 -68.15
N THR A 388 -6.85 15.54 -68.90
CA THR A 388 -6.37 14.61 -69.94
C THR A 388 -6.43 15.19 -71.36
N SER A 389 -7.02 16.39 -71.50
CA SER A 389 -7.10 17.11 -72.77
C SER A 389 -6.86 18.61 -72.58
N ALA A 390 -6.25 19.24 -73.57
CA ALA A 390 -6.09 20.69 -73.71
C ALA A 390 -6.48 21.12 -75.13
N GLN A 391 -6.40 22.43 -75.43
CA GLN A 391 -6.62 22.97 -76.77
C GLN A 391 -5.43 23.82 -77.19
N ALA A 392 -5.06 23.73 -78.47
CA ALA A 392 -4.05 24.57 -79.11
C ALA A 392 -4.30 24.67 -80.63
N ASN A 393 -3.71 25.67 -81.27
CA ASN A 393 -3.78 25.89 -82.70
C ASN A 393 -2.57 25.26 -83.42
N ILE A 394 -2.81 24.70 -84.61
CA ILE A 394 -1.75 24.48 -85.60
C ILE A 394 -1.93 25.51 -86.71
N SER A 395 -1.04 26.50 -86.75
CA SER A 395 -1.00 27.52 -87.80
C SER A 395 -0.37 26.97 -89.07
N LYS A 396 -0.86 27.42 -90.24
CA LYS A 396 -0.29 27.02 -91.53
C LYS A 396 1.17 27.48 -91.62
N LYS A 397 2.06 26.62 -92.14
CA LYS A 397 3.43 26.99 -92.45
C LYS A 397 3.44 27.87 -93.70
N GLN A 398 4.13 29.01 -93.62
CA GLN A 398 4.34 29.85 -94.79
C GLN A 398 5.34 29.17 -95.75
N ILE A 399 4.96 29.07 -97.01
CA ILE A 399 5.84 28.66 -98.11
C ILE A 399 6.02 29.82 -99.08
N THR A 400 7.18 29.90 -99.70
CA THR A 400 7.46 30.94 -100.71
C THR A 400 7.59 30.29 -102.07
N GLY A 401 6.89 30.85 -103.05
CA GLY A 401 7.07 30.52 -104.45
C GLY A 401 8.07 31.49 -105.07
N VAL A 402 9.04 30.95 -105.81
CA VAL A 402 9.84 31.74 -106.75
C VAL A 402 9.32 31.39 -108.14
N LEU A 403 8.80 32.39 -108.85
CA LEU A 403 8.34 32.27 -110.23
C LEU A 403 9.34 32.97 -111.14
N THR A 404 9.75 32.29 -112.21
CA THR A 404 10.59 32.86 -113.26
C THR A 404 9.86 32.76 -114.59
N ALA A 405 9.76 33.87 -115.30
CA ALA A 405 9.31 33.87 -116.69
C ALA A 405 10.51 33.59 -117.58
N GLN A 406 10.34 32.70 -118.57
CA GLN A 406 11.36 32.50 -119.59
C GLN A 406 11.34 33.68 -120.57
N ASP A 407 12.52 34.05 -121.08
CA ASP A 407 12.63 35.03 -122.15
C ASP A 407 11.85 34.58 -123.38
N LYS A 408 11.16 35.52 -124.03
CA LYS A 408 10.30 35.26 -125.19
C LYS A 408 10.62 36.23 -126.33
N VAL A 409 10.64 35.73 -127.56
CA VAL A 409 10.70 36.54 -128.78
C VAL A 409 9.29 37.05 -129.11
N TYR A 410 9.15 38.34 -129.45
CA TYR A 410 7.86 38.98 -129.74
C TYR A 410 7.01 38.19 -130.75
N ASP A 411 5.81 37.76 -130.33
CA ASP A 411 4.88 36.95 -131.14
C ASP A 411 3.44 37.50 -131.16
N GLY A 412 3.22 38.71 -130.63
CA GLY A 412 1.90 39.35 -130.55
C GLY A 412 0.96 38.81 -129.46
N THR A 413 1.42 37.90 -128.60
CA THR A 413 0.63 37.37 -127.46
C THR A 413 1.28 37.71 -126.13
N THR A 414 0.48 37.83 -125.07
CA THR A 414 1.00 38.20 -123.74
C THR A 414 1.43 36.98 -122.90
N SER A 415 0.97 35.77 -123.26
CA SER A 415 1.32 34.54 -122.53
C SER A 415 2.83 34.28 -122.43
N ALA A 416 3.30 34.04 -121.20
CA ALA A 416 4.68 33.70 -120.88
C ALA A 416 4.78 32.27 -120.32
N ILE A 417 5.86 31.56 -120.66
CA ILE A 417 6.16 30.28 -120.00
C ILE A 417 6.79 30.60 -118.65
N VAL A 418 6.09 30.22 -117.58
CA VAL A 418 6.54 30.45 -116.21
C VAL A 418 6.96 29.12 -115.59
N ASN A 419 8.18 29.08 -115.07
CA ASN A 419 8.64 28.01 -114.19
C ASN A 419 8.53 28.47 -112.74
N GLY A 420 8.30 27.53 -111.82
CA GLY A 420 8.18 27.85 -110.41
C GLY A 420 8.78 26.78 -109.51
N SER A 421 9.37 27.22 -108.41
CA SER A 421 9.80 26.35 -107.32
C SER A 421 9.20 26.81 -106.00
N LEU A 422 8.77 25.86 -105.17
CA LEU A 422 8.32 26.12 -103.81
C LEU A 422 9.47 25.89 -102.83
N ASN A 423 9.70 26.87 -101.95
CA ASN A 423 10.64 26.77 -100.83
C ASN A 423 9.87 26.68 -99.52
N GLY A 424 10.42 25.94 -98.56
CA GLY A 424 9.84 25.77 -97.22
C GLY A 424 8.88 24.59 -97.05
N LEU A 425 8.72 23.74 -98.08
CA LEU A 425 7.95 22.49 -97.98
C LEU A 425 8.58 21.54 -96.94
N ILE A 426 7.71 20.80 -96.25
CA ILE A 426 8.14 19.76 -95.31
C ILE A 426 8.27 18.44 -96.07
N THR A 427 9.33 17.68 -95.79
CA THR A 427 9.59 16.40 -96.43
C THR A 427 8.38 15.46 -96.29
N GLY A 428 7.92 14.92 -97.42
CA GLY A 428 6.76 14.03 -97.49
C GLY A 428 5.43 14.72 -97.80
N ASP A 429 5.35 16.06 -97.77
CA ASP A 429 4.15 16.77 -98.17
C ASP A 429 4.06 16.91 -99.69
N GLN A 430 2.87 16.65 -100.24
CA GLN A 430 2.56 16.82 -101.66
C GLN A 430 1.88 18.17 -101.86
N VAL A 431 2.60 19.12 -102.49
CA VAL A 431 2.07 20.45 -102.81
C VAL A 431 2.37 20.75 -104.28
N ASN A 432 1.32 21.04 -105.05
CA ASN A 432 1.44 21.40 -106.46
C ASN A 432 1.41 22.93 -106.61
N LEU A 433 2.39 23.49 -107.31
CA LEU A 433 2.39 24.89 -107.74
C LEU A 433 1.84 24.96 -109.17
N ASN A 434 0.71 25.66 -109.35
CA ASN A 434 0.20 26.00 -110.66
C ASN A 434 0.50 27.48 -110.93
N ALA A 435 1.37 27.76 -111.90
CA ALA A 435 1.78 29.12 -112.26
C ALA A 435 1.30 29.46 -113.68
N GLN A 436 0.75 30.66 -113.85
CA GLN A 436 0.31 31.19 -115.15
C GLN A 436 0.96 32.56 -115.35
N GLY A 437 1.62 32.77 -116.49
CA GLY A 437 2.17 34.06 -116.90
C GLY A 437 1.28 34.69 -117.96
N GLN A 438 0.90 35.95 -117.75
CA GLN A 438 0.13 36.76 -118.69
C GLN A 438 0.94 37.91 -119.22
#